data_AF-A0A951KSY4-F1
#
_entry.id   AF-A0A951KSY4-F1
#
_cell.length_a   1.000
_cell.length_b   1.000
_cell.length_c   1.000
_cell.angle_alpha   90.00
_cell.angle_beta   90.00
_cell.angle_gamma   90.00
#
_symmetry.space_group_name_H-M   'P 1'
#
loop_
_entity.id
_entity.type
_entity.pdbx_description
1 polymer ?
#
loop_
_entity_poly.entity_id
_entity_poly.type
_entity_poly.pdbx_seq_one_letter_code
_entity_poly.pdbx_strand_id
1 'polypeptide(L)'
;MLAEVVRRRSVARSGAVLGLAAVAGALAGGVAVAGSAPRPASQPGAAVPLTPRNEIAARDDAAVLLARLALPPDAEPSSVEPAGDGGALAHPFIGPPATPNAVDDHGWWRLSESPATVLGYIQAHRPHGGHPGTSGASNRAGSPPLQAIGFTWPAIPRTLSTRMLVVEVVALAGGSTGVRADSEVVWITPRPASERIPPGARRLVLTTRQSGRVIQGPLQIASRPAVRRVVALLNALPASQPGVRACPADWGARIQLELYGGAAEGAGSYPLAIAVADPGGCGEVALSIGGRREPPLAGGATLVPHLSRVLGVSLQTGVPNP
;
A
#
# COMPACT_ATOMS: atom_id res chain seq x y z
N MET A 1 -37.54 -16.01 -24.61
CA MET A 1 -38.87 -15.38 -24.79
C MET A 1 -38.75 -13.95 -24.26
N LEU A 2 -38.95 -12.98 -25.16
CA LEU A 2 -38.96 -11.53 -25.00
C LEU A 2 -37.64 -10.83 -24.59
N ALA A 3 -36.99 -10.35 -25.65
CA ALA A 3 -36.07 -9.20 -25.66
C ALA A 3 -36.84 -7.89 -25.51
N GLU A 4 -36.20 -6.86 -24.97
CA GLU A 4 -36.52 -5.48 -25.36
C GLU A 4 -35.25 -4.62 -25.44
N VAL A 5 -35.13 -3.99 -26.59
CA VAL A 5 -34.05 -3.14 -27.10
C VAL A 5 -34.57 -1.72 -27.02
N VAL A 6 -33.84 -0.78 -26.43
CA VAL A 6 -33.99 0.65 -26.78
C VAL A 6 -32.63 1.34 -26.86
N ARG A 7 -32.52 2.13 -27.93
CA ARG A 7 -31.35 2.74 -28.56
C ARG A 7 -30.87 4.04 -27.90
N ARG A 8 -29.55 4.23 -28.00
CA ARG A 8 -28.78 5.42 -28.43
C ARG A 8 -29.42 6.81 -28.28
N ARG A 9 -28.64 7.75 -27.74
CA ARG A 9 -28.32 9.02 -28.44
C ARG A 9 -26.87 9.44 -28.22
N SER A 10 -26.17 9.59 -29.33
CA SER A 10 -24.90 10.31 -29.49
C SER A 10 -25.23 11.81 -29.65
N VAL A 11 -24.44 12.70 -29.04
CA VAL A 11 -24.41 14.12 -29.40
C VAL A 11 -22.96 14.54 -29.65
N ALA A 12 -22.80 15.32 -30.71
CA ALA A 12 -21.56 15.68 -31.37
C ALA A 12 -20.96 17.01 -30.88
N ARG A 13 -19.64 17.11 -31.07
CA ARG A 13 -18.79 18.23 -31.53
C ARG A 13 -19.20 19.70 -31.25
N SER A 14 -18.18 20.47 -30.82
CA SER A 14 -17.75 21.82 -31.26
C SER A 14 -17.53 22.76 -30.06
N GLY A 15 -16.56 23.66 -30.00
CA GLY A 15 -15.56 24.08 -30.98
C GLY A 15 -14.43 24.87 -30.32
N ALA A 16 -13.40 25.16 -31.10
CA ALA A 16 -12.27 26.02 -30.75
C ALA A 16 -12.65 27.51 -30.85
N VAL A 17 -12.08 28.36 -29.99
CA VAL A 17 -11.95 29.80 -30.24
C VAL A 17 -10.55 30.26 -29.83
N LEU A 18 -9.80 30.73 -30.84
CA LEU A 18 -8.62 31.57 -30.69
C LEU A 18 -9.01 32.96 -30.18
N GLY A 19 -8.21 33.53 -29.29
CA GLY A 19 -8.24 34.95 -28.94
C GLY A 19 -6.82 35.51 -28.88
N LEU A 20 -6.42 36.20 -29.95
CA LEU A 20 -5.19 36.98 -30.05
C LEU A 20 -5.57 38.46 -29.88
N ALA A 21 -4.92 39.20 -28.99
CA ALA A 21 -4.85 40.65 -29.06
C ALA A 21 -3.65 41.18 -28.24
N ALA A 22 -2.75 41.86 -28.95
CA ALA A 22 -1.62 42.62 -28.44
C ALA A 22 -2.06 44.01 -27.93
N VAL A 23 -1.18 44.73 -27.21
CA VAL A 23 -0.56 46.00 -27.65
C VAL A 23 0.27 46.65 -26.51
N ALA A 24 1.53 46.92 -26.86
CA ALA A 24 2.46 48.03 -26.54
C ALA A 24 2.53 48.71 -25.16
N GLY A 25 3.76 48.73 -24.62
CA GLY A 25 4.63 49.91 -24.76
C GLY A 25 4.74 50.87 -23.57
N ALA A 26 5.91 50.89 -22.91
CA ALA A 26 6.55 52.12 -22.42
C ALA A 26 8.02 51.85 -22.06
N LEU A 27 8.92 52.52 -22.78
CA LEU A 27 10.34 52.65 -22.48
C LEU A 27 10.53 53.74 -21.42
N ALA A 28 11.24 53.44 -20.34
CA ALA A 28 11.84 54.44 -19.47
C ALA A 28 13.19 53.91 -18.98
N GLY A 29 14.27 54.60 -19.38
CA GLY A 29 15.64 54.32 -18.97
C GLY A 29 15.85 54.60 -17.49
N GLY A 30 16.56 53.69 -16.83
CA GLY A 30 17.02 53.82 -15.46
C GLY A 30 18.41 53.22 -15.34
N VAL A 31 19.34 54.04 -14.87
CA VAL A 31 20.77 53.78 -14.72
C VAL A 31 20.98 52.55 -13.81
N ALA A 32 21.63 51.51 -14.33
CA ALA A 32 21.98 50.31 -13.55
C ALA A 32 23.16 50.61 -12.62
N VAL A 33 22.88 50.91 -11.35
CA VAL A 33 23.87 50.79 -10.28
C VAL A 33 23.98 49.30 -9.96
N ALA A 34 25.17 48.72 -10.18
CA ALA A 34 25.49 47.34 -9.84
C ALA A 34 25.47 47.17 -8.31
N GLY A 35 24.29 46.96 -7.75
CA GLY A 35 24.09 46.50 -6.39
C GLY A 35 24.28 44.99 -6.35
N SER A 36 25.30 44.52 -5.63
CA SER A 36 25.50 43.11 -5.30
C SER A 36 24.28 42.56 -4.58
N ALA A 37 23.37 41.91 -5.31
CA ALA A 37 22.24 41.22 -4.73
C ALA A 37 22.76 40.01 -3.92
N PRO A 38 22.35 39.84 -2.65
CA PRO A 38 22.72 38.65 -1.89
C PRO A 38 22.14 37.41 -2.57
N ARG A 39 23.00 36.41 -2.80
CA ARG A 39 22.62 35.08 -3.28
C ARG A 39 21.43 34.57 -2.43
N PRO A 40 20.32 34.13 -3.05
CA PRO A 40 19.29 33.43 -2.31
C PRO A 40 19.93 32.19 -1.68
N ALA A 41 19.84 32.10 -0.35
CA ALA A 41 20.25 30.92 0.40
C ALA A 41 19.52 29.71 -0.19
N SER A 42 20.29 28.68 -0.58
CA SER A 42 19.79 27.41 -1.04
C SER A 42 18.73 26.89 -0.06
N GLN A 43 17.48 26.81 -0.52
CA GLN A 43 16.43 26.14 0.23
C GLN A 43 16.89 24.71 0.54
N PRO A 44 16.73 24.20 1.79
CA PRO A 44 16.88 22.79 2.06
C PRO A 44 15.97 22.02 1.12
N GLY A 45 16.56 21.10 0.34
CA GLY A 45 15.90 20.41 -0.76
C GLY A 45 14.50 19.95 -0.37
N ALA A 46 13.53 20.30 -1.21
CA ALA A 46 12.20 19.70 -1.16
C ALA A 46 12.38 18.18 -1.05
N ALA A 47 11.89 17.60 0.05
CA ALA A 47 11.96 16.17 0.27
C ALA A 47 11.31 15.50 -0.94
N VAL A 48 12.11 14.79 -1.75
CA VAL A 48 11.59 13.98 -2.84
C VAL A 48 10.55 13.04 -2.23
N PRO A 49 9.33 12.93 -2.80
CA PRO A 49 8.34 11.99 -2.30
C PRO A 49 8.99 10.61 -2.19
N LEU A 50 8.91 9.99 -1.01
CA LEU A 50 9.55 8.70 -0.75
C LEU A 50 8.90 7.55 -1.56
N THR A 51 7.68 7.74 -2.07
CA THR A 51 6.95 6.74 -2.86
C THR A 51 7.66 6.38 -4.17
N PRO A 52 8.07 7.32 -5.04
CA PRO A 52 8.91 7.03 -6.21
C PRO A 52 10.15 6.19 -5.88
N ARG A 53 10.77 6.41 -4.71
CA ARG A 53 11.99 5.68 -4.34
C ARG A 53 11.71 4.24 -3.96
N ASN A 54 10.64 3.98 -3.21
CA ASN A 54 10.27 2.63 -2.82
C ASN A 54 9.77 1.80 -4.01
N GLU A 55 9.09 2.43 -4.96
CA GLU A 55 8.66 1.80 -6.21
C GLU A 55 9.86 1.40 -7.10
N ILE A 56 10.85 2.28 -7.26
CA ILE A 56 12.10 1.93 -7.98
C ILE A 56 12.81 0.76 -7.30
N ALA A 57 12.93 0.79 -5.96
CA ALA A 57 13.52 -0.31 -5.21
C ALA A 57 12.75 -1.63 -5.38
N ALA A 58 11.43 -1.59 -5.55
CA ALA A 58 10.64 -2.79 -5.82
C ALA A 58 10.92 -3.37 -7.20
N ARG A 59 11.07 -2.52 -8.24
CA ARG A 59 11.44 -2.97 -9.60
C ARG A 59 12.82 -3.61 -9.62
N ASP A 60 13.80 -2.94 -9.01
CA ASP A 60 15.17 -3.46 -8.94
C ASP A 60 15.21 -4.80 -8.19
N ASP A 61 14.46 -4.92 -7.08
CA ASP A 61 14.40 -6.16 -6.32
C ASP A 61 13.68 -7.28 -7.09
N ALA A 62 12.57 -7.00 -7.78
CA ALA A 62 11.85 -7.98 -8.59
C ALA A 62 12.74 -8.59 -9.69
N ALA A 63 13.47 -7.75 -10.42
CA ALA A 63 14.44 -8.19 -11.41
C ALA A 63 15.55 -9.07 -10.78
N VAL A 64 16.06 -8.69 -9.59
CA VAL A 64 17.06 -9.48 -8.87
C VAL A 64 16.51 -10.82 -8.41
N LEU A 65 15.28 -10.88 -7.91
CA LEU A 65 14.66 -12.13 -7.47
C LEU A 65 14.44 -13.08 -8.64
N LEU A 66 13.95 -12.58 -9.78
CA LEU A 66 13.79 -13.37 -10.99
C LEU A 66 15.14 -13.92 -11.51
N ALA A 67 16.19 -13.09 -11.50
CA ALA A 67 17.53 -13.49 -11.92
C ALA A 67 18.21 -14.51 -10.97
N ARG A 68 17.71 -14.71 -9.74
CA ARG A 68 18.21 -15.73 -8.81
C ARG A 68 17.66 -17.12 -9.08
N LEU A 69 16.68 -17.27 -9.96
CA LEU A 69 16.12 -18.56 -10.32
C LEU A 69 17.20 -19.41 -11.00
N ALA A 70 17.53 -20.54 -10.39
CA ALA A 70 18.36 -21.58 -11.01
C ALA A 70 17.43 -22.58 -11.71
N LEU A 71 17.60 -22.72 -13.02
CA LEU A 71 16.92 -23.74 -13.84
C LEU A 71 17.93 -24.79 -14.30
N PRO A 72 17.46 -26.01 -14.66
CA PRO A 72 18.31 -26.98 -15.32
C PRO A 72 19.07 -26.39 -16.52
N PRO A 73 20.29 -26.90 -16.84
CA PRO A 73 21.16 -26.30 -17.87
C PRO A 73 20.58 -26.26 -19.29
N ASP A 74 19.57 -27.08 -19.59
CA ASP A 74 18.88 -27.12 -20.88
C ASP A 74 17.72 -26.10 -20.96
N ALA A 75 17.57 -25.22 -19.97
CA ALA A 75 16.54 -24.19 -19.98
C ALA A 75 16.75 -23.16 -21.08
N GLU A 76 15.82 -23.11 -22.02
CA GLU A 76 15.80 -22.13 -23.09
C GLU A 76 14.84 -20.98 -22.75
N PRO A 77 15.31 -19.73 -22.63
CA PRO A 77 14.44 -18.60 -22.38
C PRO A 77 13.50 -18.38 -23.56
N SER A 78 12.25 -18.04 -23.26
CA SER A 78 11.21 -17.75 -24.23
C SER A 78 10.70 -16.32 -24.06
N SER A 79 10.69 -15.55 -25.14
CA SER A 79 10.13 -14.18 -25.14
C SER A 79 8.60 -14.14 -25.23
N VAL A 80 7.98 -15.32 -25.38
CA VAL A 80 6.53 -15.52 -25.43
C VAL A 80 6.15 -16.70 -24.55
N GLU A 81 4.90 -16.75 -24.11
CA GLU A 81 4.37 -17.90 -23.37
C GLU A 81 4.62 -19.23 -24.12
N PRO A 82 5.12 -20.27 -23.44
CA PRO A 82 5.25 -21.60 -24.02
C PRO A 82 3.91 -22.21 -24.41
N ALA A 83 3.63 -22.27 -25.72
CA ALA A 83 2.43 -22.92 -26.24
C ALA A 83 2.37 -24.44 -25.95
N GLY A 84 1.17 -25.01 -26.05
CA GLY A 84 0.93 -26.45 -25.92
C GLY A 84 0.45 -26.90 -24.53
N ASP A 85 0.17 -25.96 -23.64
CA ASP A 85 -0.32 -26.14 -22.27
C ASP A 85 -1.80 -25.73 -22.08
N GLY A 86 -2.47 -25.32 -23.16
CA GLY A 86 -3.84 -24.80 -23.09
C GLY A 86 -3.95 -23.45 -22.38
N GLY A 87 -2.88 -22.64 -22.35
CA GLY A 87 -2.84 -21.33 -21.70
C GLY A 87 -2.72 -21.42 -20.18
N ALA A 88 -2.08 -22.48 -19.67
CA ALA A 88 -1.87 -22.68 -18.25
C ALA A 88 -0.89 -21.63 -17.69
N LEU A 89 0.12 -21.25 -18.46
CA LEU A 89 1.12 -20.24 -18.11
C LEU A 89 0.74 -18.81 -18.51
N ALA A 90 -0.45 -18.60 -19.07
CA ALA A 90 -0.91 -17.28 -19.51
C ALA A 90 -1.12 -16.31 -18.33
N HIS A 91 -1.35 -16.86 -17.13
CA HIS A 91 -1.64 -16.10 -15.92
C HIS A 91 -0.76 -16.63 -14.78
N PRO A 92 -0.39 -15.79 -13.81
CA PRO A 92 0.37 -16.25 -12.66
C PRO A 92 -0.49 -17.16 -11.76
N PHE A 93 0.16 -18.10 -11.09
CA PHE A 93 -0.41 -19.05 -10.14
C PHE A 93 -0.89 -18.34 -8.87
N ILE A 94 -0.19 -17.28 -8.47
CA ILE A 94 -0.66 -16.33 -7.47
C ILE A 94 -0.86 -14.99 -8.18
N GLY A 95 -2.11 -14.52 -8.24
CA GLY A 95 -2.36 -13.17 -8.74
C GLY A 95 -3.78 -12.89 -9.18
N PRO A 96 -4.01 -11.67 -9.71
CA PRO A 96 -3.06 -10.54 -9.70
C PRO A 96 -2.84 -10.00 -8.28
N PRO A 97 -1.76 -9.23 -8.02
CA PRO A 97 -1.52 -8.62 -6.72
C PRO A 97 -2.74 -7.83 -6.24
N ALA A 98 -3.12 -8.00 -4.97
CA ALA A 98 -4.29 -7.34 -4.40
C ALA A 98 -4.06 -5.84 -4.10
N THR A 99 -2.95 -5.24 -4.54
CA THR A 99 -2.56 -3.87 -4.26
C THR A 99 -2.00 -3.19 -5.51
N PRO A 100 -2.26 -1.88 -5.70
CA PRO A 100 -1.58 -1.11 -6.75
C PRO A 100 -0.08 -0.92 -6.46
N ASN A 101 0.39 -1.19 -5.23
CA ASN A 101 1.78 -1.04 -4.86
C ASN A 101 2.62 -2.28 -5.15
N ALA A 102 2.41 -2.93 -6.28
CA ALA A 102 3.10 -4.16 -6.65
C ALA A 102 3.85 -4.01 -7.98
N VAL A 103 5.05 -4.58 -8.01
CA VAL A 103 5.74 -4.97 -9.25
C VAL A 103 5.49 -6.46 -9.43
N ASP A 104 5.11 -6.84 -10.64
CA ASP A 104 4.83 -8.21 -11.06
C ASP A 104 5.59 -8.46 -12.37
N ASP A 105 6.84 -8.86 -12.22
CA ASP A 105 7.75 -9.15 -13.34
C ASP A 105 7.80 -10.65 -13.57
N HIS A 106 7.86 -11.09 -14.83
CA HIS A 106 7.86 -12.51 -15.16
C HIS A 106 8.84 -12.87 -16.27
N GLY A 107 9.17 -14.16 -16.31
CA GLY A 107 9.92 -14.77 -17.40
C GLY A 107 9.37 -16.14 -17.77
N TRP A 108 9.68 -16.59 -18.98
CA TRP A 108 9.30 -17.91 -19.47
C TRP A 108 10.51 -18.71 -19.97
N TRP A 109 10.43 -20.02 -19.80
CA TRP A 109 11.43 -20.97 -20.30
C TRP A 109 10.78 -22.24 -20.83
N ARG A 110 11.51 -22.96 -21.68
CA ARG A 110 11.21 -24.33 -22.09
C ARG A 110 12.36 -25.25 -21.69
N LEU A 111 12.03 -26.46 -21.26
CA LEU A 111 12.99 -27.49 -20.88
C LEU A 111 12.59 -28.83 -21.48
N SER A 112 13.57 -29.71 -21.71
CA SER A 112 13.33 -31.06 -22.24
C SER A 112 12.89 -32.05 -21.15
N GLU A 113 13.26 -31.76 -19.90
CA GLU A 113 12.96 -32.57 -18.72
C GLU A 113 11.48 -32.54 -18.33
N SER A 114 11.05 -33.54 -17.54
CA SER A 114 9.68 -33.61 -17.02
C SER A 114 9.40 -32.53 -15.97
N PRO A 115 8.13 -32.10 -15.76
CA PRO A 115 7.82 -31.07 -14.76
C PRO A 115 8.27 -31.44 -13.34
N ALA A 116 8.18 -32.72 -12.99
CA ALA A 116 8.63 -33.22 -11.69
C ALA A 116 10.15 -33.13 -11.53
N THR A 117 10.92 -33.45 -12.59
CA THR A 117 12.38 -33.29 -12.59
C THR A 117 12.78 -31.83 -12.43
N VAL A 118 12.13 -30.93 -13.19
CA VAL A 118 12.39 -29.48 -13.15
C VAL A 118 12.13 -28.93 -11.75
N LEU A 119 10.99 -29.26 -11.13
CA LEU A 119 10.69 -28.83 -9.76
C LEU A 119 11.67 -29.40 -8.74
N GLY A 120 12.04 -30.68 -8.86
CA GLY A 120 13.06 -31.29 -8.01
C GLY A 120 14.41 -30.56 -8.09
N TYR A 121 14.81 -30.17 -9.31
CA TYR A 121 16.01 -29.37 -9.52
C TYR A 121 15.92 -28.00 -8.82
N ILE A 122 14.82 -27.26 -9.00
CA ILE A 122 14.62 -25.94 -8.39
C ILE A 122 14.61 -26.03 -6.86
N GLN A 123 14.00 -27.08 -6.30
CA GLN A 123 14.02 -27.33 -4.86
C GLN A 123 15.43 -27.59 -4.32
N ALA A 124 16.22 -28.39 -5.05
CA ALA A 124 17.62 -28.67 -4.69
C ALA A 124 18.53 -27.44 -4.87
N HIS A 125 18.23 -26.56 -5.83
CA HIS A 125 18.97 -25.35 -6.15
C HIS A 125 18.21 -24.08 -5.77
N ARG A 126 17.67 -24.08 -4.54
CA ARG A 126 16.87 -22.97 -4.02
C ARG A 126 17.58 -21.62 -4.21
N PRO A 127 16.89 -20.58 -4.71
CA PRO A 127 17.43 -19.23 -4.83
C PRO A 127 18.06 -18.73 -3.52
N HIS A 128 19.27 -18.17 -3.61
CA HIS A 128 20.01 -17.74 -2.42
C HIS A 128 19.22 -16.71 -1.58
N GLY A 129 19.18 -16.95 -0.26
CA GLY A 129 18.45 -16.13 0.71
C GLY A 129 16.92 -16.29 0.69
N GLY A 130 16.37 -17.09 -0.22
CA GLY A 130 14.95 -17.39 -0.27
C GLY A 130 14.59 -18.51 0.70
N HIS A 131 13.43 -18.39 1.33
CA HIS A 131 12.83 -19.42 2.16
C HIS A 131 11.63 -20.05 1.43
N PRO A 132 11.37 -21.36 1.59
CA PRO A 132 10.16 -21.96 1.06
C PRO A 132 8.92 -21.18 1.52
N GLY A 133 8.06 -20.83 0.57
CA GLY A 133 6.82 -20.10 0.80
C GLY A 133 5.62 -20.96 0.41
N THR A 134 5.00 -20.60 -0.70
CA THR A 134 3.86 -21.36 -1.25
C THR A 134 4.33 -22.62 -1.98
N SER A 135 3.45 -23.61 -2.09
CA SER A 135 3.57 -24.70 -3.06
C SER A 135 2.18 -25.24 -3.35
N GLY A 136 1.94 -25.70 -4.56
CA GLY A 136 0.65 -26.27 -4.90
C GLY A 136 0.59 -26.83 -6.31
N ALA A 137 -0.57 -27.34 -6.65
CA ALA A 137 -0.89 -27.74 -8.01
C ALA A 137 -2.27 -27.23 -8.36
N SER A 138 -2.50 -26.93 -9.64
CA SER A 138 -3.82 -26.61 -10.15
C SER A 138 -4.14 -27.50 -11.35
N ASN A 139 -5.40 -27.88 -11.46
CA ASN A 139 -5.92 -28.67 -12.56
C ASN A 139 -7.06 -27.86 -13.20
N ARG A 140 -6.81 -27.31 -14.39
CA ARG A 140 -7.82 -26.60 -15.16
C ARG A 140 -8.35 -27.53 -16.25
N ALA A 141 -9.67 -27.59 -16.42
CA ALA A 141 -10.26 -28.36 -17.50
C ALA A 141 -9.71 -27.87 -18.86
N GLY A 142 -9.14 -28.79 -19.65
CA GLY A 142 -8.52 -28.49 -20.94
C GLY A 142 -7.03 -28.10 -20.88
N SER A 143 -6.41 -28.10 -19.71
CA SER A 143 -4.97 -27.83 -19.53
C SER A 143 -4.28 -28.97 -18.77
N PRO A 144 -2.99 -29.24 -19.02
CA PRO A 144 -2.22 -30.17 -18.19
C PRO A 144 -2.11 -29.67 -16.73
N PRO A 145 -1.84 -30.55 -15.76
CA PRO A 145 -1.60 -30.16 -14.38
C PRO A 145 -0.45 -29.16 -14.27
N LEU A 146 -0.74 -28.01 -13.67
CA LEU A 146 0.24 -26.98 -13.35
C LEU A 146 0.74 -27.24 -11.92
N GLN A 147 2.05 -27.22 -11.71
CA GLN A 147 2.66 -27.35 -10.39
C GLN A 147 3.47 -26.09 -10.08
N ALA A 148 3.44 -25.64 -8.83
CA ALA A 148 4.09 -24.40 -8.44
C ALA A 148 4.86 -24.54 -7.13
N ILE A 149 5.98 -23.83 -7.05
CA ILE A 149 6.74 -23.60 -5.82
C ILE A 149 7.05 -22.12 -5.68
N GLY A 150 6.96 -21.60 -4.47
CA GLY A 150 7.26 -20.22 -4.14
C GLY A 150 8.39 -20.08 -3.14
N PHE A 151 9.15 -19.01 -3.28
CA PHE A 151 10.19 -18.58 -2.37
C PHE A 151 9.89 -17.17 -1.88
N THR A 152 10.16 -16.92 -0.60
CA THR A 152 9.95 -15.62 0.02
C THR A 152 11.25 -15.09 0.63
N TRP A 153 11.39 -13.77 0.64
CA TRP A 153 12.48 -13.08 1.32
C TRP A 153 11.94 -12.17 2.42
N PRO A 154 12.74 -11.88 3.46
CA PRO A 154 12.36 -10.92 4.48
C PRO A 154 12.02 -9.55 3.87
N ALA A 155 10.98 -8.92 4.42
CA ALA A 155 10.63 -7.53 4.14
C ALA A 155 11.82 -6.59 4.37
N ILE A 156 11.92 -5.52 3.58
CA ILE A 156 12.90 -4.46 3.80
C ILE A 156 12.19 -3.34 4.57
N PRO A 157 12.54 -3.09 5.85
CA PRO A 157 11.80 -2.17 6.69
C PRO A 157 11.59 -0.80 6.04
N ARG A 158 10.34 -0.33 6.04
CA ARG A 158 9.88 0.96 5.46
C ARG A 158 10.04 1.08 3.93
N THR A 159 10.45 0.03 3.24
CA THR A 159 10.70 0.03 1.80
C THR A 159 9.82 -1.00 1.09
N LEU A 160 9.99 -2.28 1.37
CA LEU A 160 9.30 -3.40 0.72
C LEU A 160 8.60 -4.26 1.78
N SER A 161 7.31 -4.50 1.63
CA SER A 161 6.53 -5.34 2.56
C SER A 161 6.48 -6.80 2.14
N THR A 162 6.49 -7.07 0.83
CA THR A 162 6.41 -8.42 0.27
C THR A 162 7.50 -8.57 -0.78
N ARG A 163 8.16 -9.73 -0.78
CA ARG A 163 9.22 -10.10 -1.71
C ARG A 163 9.13 -11.59 -1.97
N MET A 164 8.67 -11.97 -3.15
CA MET A 164 8.51 -13.38 -3.49
C MET A 164 8.81 -13.68 -4.95
N LEU A 165 9.12 -14.95 -5.20
CA LEU A 165 9.30 -15.56 -6.50
C LEU A 165 8.43 -16.81 -6.52
N VAL A 166 7.50 -16.90 -7.46
CA VAL A 166 6.71 -18.11 -7.72
C VAL A 166 7.19 -18.69 -9.03
N VAL A 167 7.42 -20.00 -9.06
CA VAL A 167 7.81 -20.74 -10.25
C VAL A 167 6.78 -21.79 -10.51
N GLU A 168 6.31 -21.83 -11.74
CA GLU A 168 5.26 -22.69 -12.23
C GLU A 168 5.79 -23.55 -13.36
N VAL A 169 5.44 -24.82 -13.33
CA VAL A 169 5.86 -25.79 -14.33
C VAL A 169 4.64 -26.55 -14.85
N VAL A 170 4.61 -26.77 -16.15
CA VAL A 170 3.53 -27.51 -16.82
C VAL A 170 4.12 -28.35 -17.95
N ALA A 171 3.56 -29.54 -18.17
CA ALA A 171 3.91 -30.33 -19.34
C ALA A 171 3.36 -29.66 -20.61
N LEU A 172 4.16 -29.58 -21.67
CA LEU A 172 3.74 -29.11 -22.98
C LEU A 172 3.39 -30.29 -23.89
N ALA A 173 2.60 -30.01 -24.92
CA ALA A 173 2.45 -30.91 -26.05
C ALA A 173 3.84 -31.23 -26.66
N GLY A 174 4.16 -32.51 -26.80
CA GLY A 174 5.47 -32.97 -27.29
C GLY A 174 6.45 -33.41 -26.20
N GLY A 175 6.06 -33.37 -24.92
CA GLY A 175 6.81 -34.00 -23.82
C GLY A 175 7.85 -33.11 -23.14
N SER A 176 7.98 -31.86 -23.56
CA SER A 176 8.78 -30.83 -22.89
C SER A 176 8.03 -30.18 -21.72
N THR A 177 8.71 -29.35 -20.94
CA THR A 177 8.15 -28.57 -19.85
C THR A 177 8.19 -27.08 -20.17
N GLY A 178 7.07 -26.40 -19.96
CA GLY A 178 7.00 -24.95 -19.93
C GLY A 178 7.17 -24.47 -18.50
N VAL A 179 7.92 -23.39 -18.32
CA VAL A 179 8.11 -22.73 -17.03
C VAL A 179 7.72 -21.28 -17.15
N ARG A 180 6.97 -20.80 -16.16
CA ARG A 180 6.78 -19.38 -15.87
C ARG A 180 7.37 -19.12 -14.50
N ALA A 181 8.04 -17.99 -14.32
CA ALA A 181 8.36 -17.50 -12.99
C ALA A 181 7.94 -16.05 -12.86
N ASP A 182 7.29 -15.73 -11.75
CA ASP A 182 6.76 -14.42 -11.41
C ASP A 182 7.45 -13.93 -10.15
N SER A 183 8.09 -12.77 -10.23
CA SER A 183 8.55 -12.04 -9.06
C SER A 183 7.55 -10.96 -8.70
N GLU A 184 6.92 -11.15 -7.53
CA GLU A 184 6.02 -10.17 -6.94
C GLU A 184 6.73 -9.44 -5.80
N VAL A 185 6.85 -8.11 -5.94
CA VAL A 185 7.44 -7.24 -4.92
C VAL A 185 6.50 -6.09 -4.60
N VAL A 186 6.11 -5.97 -3.33
CA VAL A 186 5.19 -4.93 -2.86
C VAL A 186 5.95 -3.85 -2.12
N TRP A 187 5.80 -2.59 -2.53
CA TRP A 187 6.42 -1.44 -1.87
C TRP A 187 5.50 -0.78 -0.85
N ILE A 188 6.12 -0.18 0.17
CA ILE A 188 5.42 0.57 1.20
C ILE A 188 5.21 2.01 0.74
N THR A 189 3.98 2.50 0.80
CA THR A 189 3.69 3.94 0.75
C THR A 189 3.93 4.55 2.14
N PRO A 190 4.95 5.41 2.29
CA PRO A 190 5.27 6.00 3.58
C PRO A 190 4.32 7.14 3.91
N ARG A 191 4.03 7.30 5.20
CA ARG A 191 3.25 8.42 5.71
C ARG A 191 4.07 9.72 5.66
N PRO A 192 3.66 10.76 4.90
CA PRO A 192 4.36 12.03 4.86
C PRO A 192 4.26 12.78 6.19
N ALA A 193 5.21 13.70 6.42
CA ALA A 193 5.25 14.51 7.64
C ALA A 193 4.01 15.43 7.79
N SER A 194 3.40 15.83 6.68
CA SER A 194 2.18 16.65 6.63
C SER A 194 0.96 15.96 7.23
N GLU A 195 0.94 14.63 7.24
CA GLU A 195 -0.14 13.83 7.83
C GLU A 195 0.04 13.61 9.33
N ARG A 196 1.06 14.21 9.95
CA ARG A 196 1.31 14.10 11.39
C ARG A 196 0.57 15.21 12.15
N ILE A 197 -0.03 14.84 13.28
CA ILE A 197 -0.68 15.78 14.18
C ILE A 197 0.39 16.76 14.69
N PRO A 198 0.20 18.09 14.48
CA PRO A 198 1.18 19.08 14.89
C PRO A 198 1.29 19.14 16.43
N PRO A 199 2.44 19.60 16.97
CA PRO A 199 2.55 19.88 18.38
C PRO A 199 1.56 20.99 18.76
N GLY A 200 0.98 20.93 19.96
CA GLY A 200 0.07 21.97 20.44
C GLY A 200 -1.14 21.46 21.19
N ALA A 201 -1.47 20.18 21.05
CA ALA A 201 -2.51 19.55 21.85
C ALA A 201 -2.20 19.67 23.35
N ARG A 202 -3.22 20.05 24.13
CA ARG A 202 -3.17 20.23 25.59
C ARG A 202 -4.30 19.50 26.31
N ARG A 203 -5.41 19.24 25.60
CA ARG A 203 -6.57 18.51 26.11
C ARG A 203 -6.97 17.42 25.12
N LEU A 204 -7.44 16.30 25.64
CA LEU A 204 -7.98 15.18 24.90
C LEU A 204 -9.39 14.88 25.40
N VAL A 205 -10.34 14.71 24.49
CA VAL A 205 -11.65 14.13 24.76
C VAL A 205 -11.67 12.73 24.17
N LEU A 206 -11.98 11.73 24.99
CA LEU A 206 -12.12 10.35 24.56
C LEU A 206 -13.59 9.92 24.67
N THR A 207 -14.12 9.36 23.60
CA THR A 207 -15.46 8.76 23.57
C THR A 207 -15.39 7.41 22.87
N THR A 208 -16.04 6.39 23.44
CA THR A 208 -16.16 5.08 22.80
C THR A 208 -17.61 4.85 22.38
N ARG A 209 -17.82 4.45 21.13
CA ARG A 209 -19.15 4.24 20.55
C ARG A 209 -19.30 2.83 19.98
N GLN A 210 -20.44 2.19 20.22
CA GLN A 210 -20.82 0.93 19.59
C GLN A 210 -22.19 1.09 18.94
N SER A 211 -22.30 0.73 17.65
CA SER A 211 -23.54 0.90 16.87
C SER A 211 -24.13 2.32 16.99
N GLY A 212 -23.26 3.34 16.95
CA GLY A 212 -23.61 4.76 17.10
C GLY A 212 -23.91 5.24 18.52
N ARG A 213 -24.07 4.34 19.49
CA ARG A 213 -24.34 4.68 20.89
C ARG A 213 -23.04 4.87 21.67
N VAL A 214 -22.97 5.92 22.48
CA VAL A 214 -21.84 6.11 23.42
C VAL A 214 -21.93 5.06 24.51
N ILE A 215 -20.89 4.26 24.66
CA ILE A 215 -20.78 3.24 25.72
C ILE A 215 -19.75 3.64 26.79
N GLN A 216 -18.83 4.57 26.47
CA GLN A 216 -17.86 5.11 27.40
C GLN A 216 -17.52 6.57 27.07
N GLY A 217 -17.37 7.40 28.10
CA GLY A 217 -17.02 8.83 27.97
C GLY A 217 -18.24 9.76 27.88
N PRO A 218 -18.01 11.07 27.61
CA PRO A 218 -16.72 11.67 27.28
C PRO A 218 -15.76 11.71 28.48
N LEU A 219 -14.55 11.18 28.31
CA LEU A 219 -13.47 11.33 29.28
C LEU A 219 -12.64 12.55 28.88
N GLN A 220 -12.47 13.49 29.81
CA GLN A 220 -11.66 14.69 29.61
C GLN A 220 -10.27 14.48 30.23
N ILE A 221 -9.24 14.54 29.40
CA ILE A 221 -7.84 14.37 29.84
C ILE A 221 -7.08 15.67 29.57
N ALA A 222 -6.68 16.35 30.64
CA ALA A 222 -5.88 17.58 30.59
C ALA A 222 -4.39 17.37 30.98
N SER A 223 -4.00 16.12 31.28
CA SER A 223 -2.61 15.78 31.62
C SER A 223 -1.70 15.98 30.40
N ARG A 224 -0.88 17.05 30.41
CA ARG A 224 0.05 17.36 29.32
C ARG A 224 0.96 16.18 28.96
N PRO A 225 1.57 15.44 29.91
CA PRO A 225 2.36 14.26 29.59
C PRO A 225 1.54 13.15 28.91
N ALA A 226 0.31 12.91 29.36
CA ALA A 226 -0.56 11.88 28.75
C ALA A 226 -0.96 12.28 27.32
N VAL A 227 -1.42 13.51 27.11
CA VAL A 227 -1.81 14.02 25.78
C VAL A 227 -0.63 13.96 24.80
N ARG A 228 0.59 14.36 25.21
CA ARG A 228 1.78 14.23 24.36
C ARG A 228 2.08 12.79 23.98
N ARG A 229 1.95 11.84 24.92
CA ARG A 229 2.15 10.41 24.62
C ARG A 229 1.09 9.87 23.66
N VAL A 230 -0.17 10.27 23.80
CA VAL A 230 -1.23 9.90 22.84
C VAL A 230 -0.92 10.45 21.44
N VAL A 231 -0.53 11.72 21.32
CA VAL A 231 -0.11 12.30 20.04
C VAL A 231 1.09 11.55 19.45
N ALA A 232 2.07 11.18 20.27
CA ALA A 232 3.22 10.40 19.83
C ALA A 232 2.82 9.01 19.30
N LEU A 233 1.89 8.32 19.98
CA LEU A 233 1.34 7.04 19.52
C LEU A 233 0.65 7.19 18.15
N LEU A 234 -0.24 8.17 18.00
CA LEU A 234 -0.95 8.43 16.75
C LEU A 234 0.01 8.83 15.61
N ASN A 235 1.06 9.60 15.90
CA ASN A 235 2.07 9.99 14.92
C ASN A 235 3.06 8.87 14.57
N ALA A 236 3.15 7.83 15.39
CA ALA A 236 3.96 6.64 15.12
C ALA A 236 3.24 5.60 14.25
N LEU A 237 1.90 5.69 14.11
CA LEU A 237 1.14 4.79 13.26
C LEU A 237 1.56 4.94 11.78
N PRO A 238 1.79 3.82 11.07
CA PRO A 238 2.06 3.83 9.64
C PRO A 238 0.78 4.15 8.84
N ALA A 239 0.97 4.61 7.60
CA ALA A 239 -0.14 4.70 6.66
C ALA A 239 -0.74 3.30 6.41
N SER A 240 -2.07 3.22 6.31
CA SER A 240 -2.71 2.02 5.78
C SER A 240 -2.26 1.85 4.33
N GLN A 241 -1.77 0.67 3.99
CA GLN A 241 -1.29 0.41 2.64
C GLN A 241 -2.49 0.23 1.70
N PRO A 242 -2.44 0.76 0.47
CA PRO A 242 -3.53 0.59 -0.48
C PRO A 242 -3.67 -0.88 -0.88
N GLY A 243 -4.87 -1.26 -1.29
CA GLY A 243 -5.16 -2.60 -1.79
C GLY A 243 -6.45 -3.18 -1.20
N VAL A 244 -6.85 -4.31 -1.75
CA VAL A 244 -7.95 -5.13 -1.28
C VAL A 244 -7.44 -5.98 -0.13
N ARG A 245 -8.19 -5.97 0.96
CA ARG A 245 -7.92 -6.79 2.15
C ARG A 245 -9.20 -7.46 2.61
N ALA A 246 -9.11 -8.74 2.94
CA ALA A 246 -10.19 -9.45 3.59
C ALA A 246 -10.20 -9.08 5.08
N CYS A 247 -11.26 -8.42 5.53
CA CYS A 247 -11.42 -8.05 6.93
C CYS A 247 -12.53 -8.89 7.58
N PRO A 248 -12.37 -9.27 8.86
CA PRO A 248 -13.45 -9.86 9.63
C PRO A 248 -14.70 -8.97 9.65
N ALA A 249 -15.85 -9.59 9.84
CA ALA A 249 -17.08 -8.86 10.12
C ALA A 249 -16.89 -7.99 11.37
N ASP A 250 -17.36 -6.76 11.29
CA ASP A 250 -17.02 -5.74 12.28
C ASP A 250 -18.21 -5.35 13.14
N TRP A 251 -18.11 -5.72 14.41
CA TRP A 251 -19.12 -5.51 15.45
C TRP A 251 -18.54 -4.74 16.65
N GLY A 252 -17.29 -4.26 16.51
CA GLY A 252 -16.52 -3.65 17.56
C GLY A 252 -16.94 -2.20 17.85
N ALA A 253 -16.50 -1.70 19.00
CA ALA A 253 -16.66 -0.29 19.35
C ALA A 253 -15.58 0.57 18.69
N ARG A 254 -15.92 1.81 18.34
CA ARG A 254 -15.01 2.84 17.82
C ARG A 254 -14.55 3.76 18.95
N ILE A 255 -13.25 4.02 19.02
CA ILE A 255 -12.66 4.92 20.01
C ILE A 255 -12.30 6.23 19.32
N GLN A 256 -13.06 7.28 19.63
CA GLN A 256 -12.87 8.62 19.15
C GLN A 256 -12.02 9.43 20.13
N LEU A 257 -10.96 10.03 19.60
CA LEU A 257 -10.01 10.90 20.29
C LEU A 257 -10.05 12.27 19.64
N GLU A 258 -10.43 13.29 20.40
CA GLU A 258 -10.43 14.68 19.94
C GLU A 258 -9.36 15.47 20.70
N LEU A 259 -8.41 16.03 19.96
CA LEU A 259 -7.25 16.72 20.50
C LEU A 259 -7.42 18.23 20.34
N TYR A 260 -7.36 18.96 21.44
CA TYR A 260 -7.59 20.41 21.49
C TYR A 260 -6.32 21.17 21.86
N GLY A 261 -6.13 22.34 21.24
CA GLY A 261 -5.03 23.26 21.53
C GLY A 261 -5.18 24.00 22.85
N GLY A 262 -4.14 24.73 23.26
CA GLY A 262 -4.13 25.49 24.51
C GLY A 262 -5.06 26.72 24.54
N ALA A 263 -5.40 27.29 23.38
CA ALA A 263 -6.30 28.45 23.28
C ALA A 263 -7.78 28.07 23.07
N ALA A 264 -8.07 26.77 22.97
CA ALA A 264 -9.41 26.22 22.75
C ALA A 264 -10.15 26.05 24.09
N GLU A 265 -10.41 27.17 24.78
CA GLU A 265 -11.28 27.21 25.96
C GLU A 265 -12.64 27.78 25.55
N GLY A 266 -13.65 26.90 25.45
CA GLY A 266 -15.02 27.28 25.12
C GLY A 266 -15.77 26.24 24.29
N ALA A 267 -17.08 26.14 24.52
CA ALA A 267 -18.03 25.42 23.69
C ALA A 267 -18.10 26.12 22.32
N GLY A 268 -17.37 25.60 21.33
CA GLY A 268 -17.18 26.24 20.02
C GLY A 268 -15.76 26.14 19.47
N SER A 269 -14.81 25.67 20.28
CA SER A 269 -13.46 25.38 19.80
C SER A 269 -13.42 24.11 18.94
N TYR A 270 -12.81 24.21 17.75
CA TYR A 270 -12.60 23.05 16.88
C TYR A 270 -11.38 22.24 17.34
N PRO A 271 -11.44 20.89 17.31
CA PRO A 271 -10.27 20.08 17.62
C PRO A 271 -9.17 20.30 16.57
N LEU A 272 -7.92 20.33 17.02
CA LEU A 272 -6.73 20.33 16.17
C LEU A 272 -6.64 19.05 15.35
N ALA A 273 -7.03 17.93 15.95
CA ALA A 273 -7.10 16.64 15.27
C ALA A 273 -8.19 15.75 15.89
N ILE A 274 -8.79 14.91 15.05
CA ILE A 274 -9.73 13.86 15.45
C ILE A 274 -9.16 12.54 14.93
N ALA A 275 -8.98 11.57 15.83
CA ALA A 275 -8.64 10.20 15.46
C ALA A 275 -9.77 9.26 15.88
N VAL A 276 -10.23 8.41 14.98
CA VAL A 276 -11.24 7.38 15.26
C VAL A 276 -10.58 6.04 15.02
N ALA A 277 -10.25 5.34 16.10
CA ALA A 277 -9.65 4.03 16.06
C ALA A 277 -10.72 2.95 15.97
N ASP A 278 -10.53 2.05 15.03
CA ASP A 278 -11.28 0.81 14.89
C ASP A 278 -10.41 -0.35 15.38
N PRO A 279 -10.67 -0.91 16.58
CA PRO A 279 -10.00 -2.10 17.06
C PRO A 279 -10.55 -3.40 16.44
N GLY A 280 -11.74 -3.34 15.82
CA GLY A 280 -12.34 -4.45 15.09
C GLY A 280 -12.01 -4.38 13.59
N GLY A 281 -12.70 -5.21 12.80
CA GLY A 281 -12.63 -5.17 11.34
C GLY A 281 -11.20 -5.17 10.80
N CYS A 282 -10.89 -4.18 9.96
CA CYS A 282 -9.58 -4.00 9.33
C CYS A 282 -8.50 -3.39 10.24
N GLY A 283 -8.86 -2.97 11.46
CA GLY A 283 -7.92 -2.39 12.41
C GLY A 283 -7.37 -1.02 11.95
N GLU A 284 -8.20 -0.17 11.34
CA GLU A 284 -7.77 1.14 10.83
C GLU A 284 -7.99 2.27 11.84
N VAL A 285 -7.31 3.39 11.63
CA VAL A 285 -7.53 4.64 12.34
C VAL A 285 -7.81 5.73 11.33
N ALA A 286 -9.05 6.23 11.33
CA ALA A 286 -9.40 7.42 10.56
C ALA A 286 -8.81 8.65 11.26
N LEU A 287 -8.16 9.54 10.50
CA LEU A 287 -7.54 10.74 11.03
C LEU A 287 -8.07 11.97 10.31
N SER A 288 -8.31 13.04 11.05
CA SER A 288 -8.51 14.37 10.52
C SER A 288 -7.65 15.39 11.26
N ILE A 289 -7.00 16.30 10.54
CA ILE A 289 -6.13 17.35 11.09
C ILE A 289 -6.64 18.70 10.56
N GLY A 290 -6.91 19.65 11.47
CA GLY A 290 -7.41 20.97 11.09
C GLY A 290 -8.69 20.93 10.25
N GLY A 291 -9.56 19.94 10.50
CA GLY A 291 -10.80 19.72 9.75
C GLY A 291 -10.65 19.00 8.41
N ARG A 292 -9.42 18.70 7.96
CA ARG A 292 -9.19 17.91 6.74
C ARG A 292 -9.07 16.43 7.07
N ARG A 293 -9.72 15.58 6.28
CA ARG A 293 -9.55 14.12 6.35
C ARG A 293 -8.23 13.73 5.72
N GLU A 294 -7.45 12.93 6.43
CA GLU A 294 -6.19 12.37 5.96
C GLU A 294 -6.39 10.89 5.56
N PRO A 295 -5.45 10.28 4.80
CA PRO A 295 -5.47 8.84 4.54
C PRO A 295 -5.57 8.02 5.84
N PRO A 296 -6.26 6.87 5.81
CA PRO A 296 -6.37 6.03 7.00
C PRO A 296 -5.01 5.48 7.42
N LEU A 297 -4.83 5.31 8.72
CA LEU A 297 -3.63 4.72 9.31
C LEU A 297 -3.91 3.27 9.70
N ALA A 298 -2.88 2.43 9.70
CA ALA A 298 -2.98 1.07 10.21
C ALA A 298 -2.70 1.00 11.72
N GLY A 299 -3.19 -0.05 12.38
CA GLY A 299 -2.83 -0.35 13.77
C GLY A 299 -3.87 0.05 14.81
N GLY A 300 -5.15 0.18 14.45
CA GLY A 300 -6.25 0.45 15.37
C GLY A 300 -6.34 -0.58 16.51
N ALA A 301 -6.20 -1.87 16.19
CA ALA A 301 -6.22 -2.95 17.18
C ALA A 301 -5.03 -2.87 18.18
N THR A 302 -3.83 -2.57 17.70
CA THR A 302 -2.63 -2.45 18.56
C THR A 302 -2.60 -1.13 19.33
N LEU A 303 -3.25 -0.08 18.82
CA LEU A 303 -3.31 1.22 19.47
C LEU A 303 -4.06 1.19 20.81
N VAL A 304 -5.16 0.42 20.91
CA VAL A 304 -6.03 0.43 22.09
C VAL A 304 -5.29 0.05 23.38
N PRO A 305 -4.56 -1.08 23.46
CA PRO A 305 -3.80 -1.40 24.67
C PRO A 305 -2.81 -0.30 25.10
N HIS A 306 -2.17 0.37 24.13
CA HIS A 306 -1.27 1.49 24.41
C HIS A 306 -2.01 2.73 24.92
N LEU A 307 -3.19 3.05 24.37
CA LEU A 307 -4.04 4.14 24.87
C LEU A 307 -4.50 3.86 26.30
N SER A 308 -5.02 2.67 26.57
CA SER A 308 -5.45 2.25 27.91
C SER A 308 -4.35 2.44 28.94
N ARG A 309 -3.11 2.01 28.61
CA ARG A 309 -1.93 2.17 29.49
C ARG A 309 -1.54 3.63 29.69
N VAL A 310 -1.52 4.44 28.63
CA VAL A 310 -1.12 5.85 28.71
C VAL A 310 -2.12 6.70 29.50
N LEU A 311 -3.40 6.37 29.39
CA LEU A 311 -4.51 7.10 29.99
C LEU A 311 -4.91 6.55 31.37
N GLY A 312 -4.46 5.34 31.73
CA GLY A 312 -4.85 4.69 32.99
C GLY A 312 -6.32 4.30 33.03
N VAL A 313 -6.92 3.98 31.88
CA VAL A 313 -8.33 3.60 31.76
C VAL A 313 -8.46 2.27 31.00
N SER A 314 -9.45 1.46 31.38
CA SER A 314 -9.82 0.30 30.57
C SER A 314 -10.79 0.75 29.47
N LEU A 315 -10.39 0.61 28.21
CA LEU A 315 -11.21 1.00 27.06
C LEU A 315 -12.19 -0.12 26.70
N GLN A 316 -13.48 0.21 26.61
CA GLN A 316 -14.53 -0.72 26.23
C GLN A 316 -14.54 -0.93 24.71
N THR A 317 -13.86 -1.96 24.22
CA THR A 317 -13.78 -2.24 22.78
C THR A 317 -14.91 -3.12 22.25
N GLY A 318 -15.60 -3.86 23.13
CA GLY A 318 -16.56 -4.89 22.72
C GLY A 318 -15.92 -6.09 21.99
N VAL A 319 -14.59 -6.13 21.91
CA VAL A 319 -13.79 -7.23 21.36
C VAL A 319 -13.09 -7.92 22.54
N PRO A 320 -13.10 -9.25 22.65
CA PRO A 320 -12.31 -9.95 23.67
C PRO A 320 -10.85 -9.50 23.59
N ASN A 321 -10.23 -9.15 24.73
CA ASN A 321 -8.78 -8.95 24.74
C ASN A 321 -8.12 -10.26 24.28
N PRO A 322 -7.22 -10.23 23.29
CA PRO A 322 -6.39 -11.40 22.98
C PRO A 322 -5.47 -11.75 24.15
#